data_AF-A0A815FPD6-F1
#
_entry.id   AF-A0A815FPD6-F1
#
_cell.length_a   1.000
_cell.length_b   1.000
_cell.length_c   1.000
_cell.angle_alpha   90.00
_cell.angle_beta   90.00
_cell.angle_gamma   90.00
#
_symmetry.space_group_name_H-M   'P 1'
#
loop_
_entity.id
_entity.type
_entity.pdbx_description
1 polymer ?
#
loop_
_entity_poly.entity_id
_entity_poly.type
_entity_poly.pdbx_seq_one_letter_code
_entity_poly.pdbx_strand_id
1 'polypeptide(L)'
;MFYADDSPIVRSTKQSLWPIYACILQIPPSHRYYQRNLLTLGLSSSRIKPDVDVFLRGILAHLETLIHYGTTISLSEQEYHFVVRIQGFLVDLPAKSLFSKTINFNGRFACTWCRSPGEYNTVYRVMLYPYEKNDDQLRTHDEFVQAPQTAAAAAAGTEVIGRETIIDGCESSTLIYGPAIELYSLHSHLHLADQVRHHDGLSYSSAYAFETCIRYTKGKAHDTRNLASQISYWTNIASIIKQTEASLEVPHGANEIFLESPILEEFREKLKEFI
;
A
#
# COMPACT_ATOMS: atom_id res chain seq x y z
N MET A 1 -1.08 5.53 -7.89
CA MET A 1 -0.93 5.26 -6.45
C MET A 1 -1.47 3.87 -6.18
N PHE A 2 -0.77 3.07 -5.38
CA PHE A 2 -1.17 1.70 -5.04
C PHE A 2 -1.66 1.59 -3.62
N TYR A 3 -2.47 0.58 -3.36
CA TYR A 3 -2.95 0.26 -2.02
C TYR A 3 -3.04 -1.25 -1.82
N ALA A 4 -2.62 -1.74 -0.65
CA ALA A 4 -2.79 -3.12 -0.24
C ALA A 4 -3.11 -3.23 1.26
N ASP A 5 -3.86 -4.26 1.64
CA ASP A 5 -4.28 -4.49 3.01
C ASP A 5 -4.58 -5.98 3.27
N ASP A 6 -4.51 -6.40 4.54
CA ASP A 6 -4.99 -7.70 4.98
C ASP A 6 -6.47 -7.60 5.36
N SER A 7 -7.33 -8.24 4.58
CA SER A 7 -8.76 -8.22 4.83
C SER A 7 -9.34 -9.62 5.09
N PRO A 8 -9.58 -9.99 6.37
CA PRO A 8 -10.23 -11.25 6.73
C PRO A 8 -11.62 -11.37 6.09
N ILE A 9 -11.88 -12.46 5.38
CA ILE A 9 -13.12 -12.63 4.60
C ILE A 9 -14.27 -13.04 5.52
N VAL A 10 -14.00 -13.97 6.43
CA VAL A 10 -14.92 -14.37 7.50
C VAL A 10 -14.17 -14.28 8.82
N ARG A 11 -14.74 -13.54 9.79
CA ARG A 11 -14.12 -13.26 11.11
C ARG A 11 -13.69 -14.51 11.88
N SER A 12 -14.33 -15.66 11.67
CA SER A 12 -14.04 -16.92 12.37
C SER A 12 -12.97 -17.79 11.69
N THR A 13 -12.50 -17.41 10.49
CA THR A 13 -11.49 -18.16 9.75
C THR A 13 -10.19 -17.39 9.66
N LYS A 14 -9.05 -18.09 9.57
CA LYS A 14 -7.76 -17.47 9.25
C LYS A 14 -7.61 -17.07 7.77
N GLN A 15 -8.70 -17.16 6.99
CA GLN A 15 -8.67 -16.87 5.56
C GLN A 15 -8.78 -15.35 5.33
N SER A 16 -7.77 -14.80 4.66
CA SER A 16 -7.67 -13.39 4.34
C SER A 16 -7.61 -13.15 2.84
N LEU A 17 -8.18 -12.03 2.42
CA LEU A 17 -8.01 -11.45 1.09
C LEU A 17 -6.91 -10.40 1.13
N TRP A 18 -6.00 -10.46 0.18
CA TRP A 18 -4.92 -9.51 -0.07
C TRP A 18 -5.14 -8.88 -1.44
N PRO A 19 -5.90 -7.78 -1.53
CA PRO A 19 -6.03 -7.02 -2.77
C PRO A 19 -4.86 -6.07 -2.95
N ILE A 20 -4.47 -5.86 -4.20
CA ILE A 20 -3.66 -4.73 -4.63
C ILE A 20 -4.52 -3.91 -5.58
N TYR A 21 -4.88 -2.71 -5.14
CA TYR A 21 -5.63 -1.75 -5.93
C TYR A 21 -4.72 -0.61 -6.39
N ALA A 22 -5.13 0.07 -7.46
CA ALA A 22 -4.51 1.31 -7.88
C ALA A 22 -5.52 2.38 -8.27
N CYS A 23 -5.11 3.64 -8.19
CA CYS A 23 -5.83 4.76 -8.80
C CYS A 23 -4.89 5.58 -9.69
N ILE A 24 -5.48 6.15 -10.75
CA ILE A 24 -4.82 7.08 -11.68
C ILE A 24 -5.02 8.50 -11.14
N LEU A 25 -3.93 9.16 -10.76
CA LEU A 25 -3.99 10.47 -10.10
C LEU A 25 -4.44 11.59 -11.04
N GLN A 26 -4.25 11.43 -12.35
CA GLN A 26 -4.67 12.39 -13.37
C GLN A 26 -6.19 12.44 -13.54
N ILE A 27 -6.94 11.44 -13.07
CA ILE A 27 -8.39 11.49 -13.03
C ILE A 27 -8.83 12.50 -11.95
N PRO A 28 -9.79 13.41 -12.21
CA PRO A 28 -10.28 14.37 -11.22
C PRO A 28 -10.77 13.69 -9.93
N PRO A 29 -10.53 14.27 -8.73
CA PRO A 29 -10.93 13.65 -7.45
C PRO A 29 -12.41 13.24 -7.37
N SER A 30 -13.30 14.01 -8.00
CA SER A 30 -14.74 13.72 -8.07
C SER A 30 -15.06 12.40 -8.78
N HIS A 31 -14.16 11.90 -9.64
CA HIS A 31 -14.32 10.66 -10.38
C HIS A 31 -13.32 9.58 -9.96
N ARG A 32 -12.13 9.96 -9.51
CA ARG A 32 -11.00 9.07 -9.23
C ARG A 32 -11.32 7.95 -8.26
N TYR A 33 -12.09 8.26 -7.22
CA TYR A 33 -12.34 7.35 -6.10
C TYR A 33 -13.60 6.51 -6.25
N TYR A 34 -14.30 6.58 -7.39
CA TYR A 34 -15.36 5.63 -7.67
C TYR A 34 -14.77 4.24 -7.87
N GLN A 35 -15.44 3.22 -7.32
CA GLN A 35 -14.99 1.82 -7.40
C GLN A 35 -14.72 1.38 -8.84
N ARG A 36 -15.56 1.83 -9.80
CA ARG A 36 -15.38 1.54 -11.23
C ARG A 36 -14.09 2.12 -11.82
N ASN A 37 -13.48 3.14 -11.20
CA ASN A 37 -12.29 3.84 -11.70
C ASN A 37 -11.02 3.43 -10.94
N LEU A 38 -11.14 2.54 -9.96
CA LEU A 38 -10.00 1.89 -9.32
C LEU A 38 -9.61 0.67 -10.14
N LEU A 39 -8.31 0.49 -10.32
CA LEU A 39 -7.73 -0.67 -11.00
C LEU A 39 -7.51 -1.79 -9.98
N THR A 40 -7.84 -3.02 -10.35
CA THR A 40 -7.50 -4.21 -9.55
C THR A 40 -6.24 -4.85 -10.12
N LEU A 41 -5.09 -4.57 -9.51
CA LEU A 41 -3.81 -5.08 -10.00
C LEU A 41 -3.57 -6.54 -9.62
N GLY A 42 -4.09 -6.97 -8.47
CA GLY A 42 -3.94 -8.34 -8.01
C GLY A 42 -4.87 -8.66 -6.85
N LEU A 43 -5.23 -9.94 -6.74
CA LEU A 43 -6.03 -10.48 -5.65
C LEU A 43 -5.43 -11.82 -5.24
N SER A 44 -4.94 -11.90 -4.01
CA SER A 44 -4.55 -13.16 -3.39
C SER A 44 -5.51 -13.48 -2.24
N SER A 45 -5.76 -14.76 -2.02
CA SER A 45 -6.58 -15.22 -0.91
C SER A 45 -5.86 -16.38 -0.24
N SER A 46 -5.36 -16.17 0.97
CA SER A 46 -4.56 -17.17 1.69
C SER A 46 -4.94 -17.29 3.16
N ARG A 47 -4.62 -18.44 3.78
CA ARG A 47 -4.73 -18.66 5.24
C ARG A 47 -3.49 -18.20 5.99
N ILE A 48 -2.43 -17.96 5.25
CA ILE A 48 -1.16 -17.42 5.71
C ILE A 48 -0.92 -16.11 4.98
N LYS A 49 0.04 -15.31 5.47
CA LYS A 49 0.46 -14.12 4.73
C LYS A 49 1.04 -14.57 3.37
N PRO A 50 0.72 -13.88 2.27
CA PRO A 50 1.25 -14.26 0.96
C PRO A 50 2.77 -14.09 0.95
N ASP A 51 3.44 -14.96 0.19
CA ASP A 51 4.80 -14.66 -0.24
C ASP A 51 4.74 -13.43 -1.16
N VAL A 52 5.28 -12.32 -0.67
CA VAL A 52 5.21 -11.02 -1.36
C VAL A 52 5.94 -11.07 -2.69
N ASP A 53 7.06 -11.79 -2.79
CA ASP A 53 7.85 -11.83 -4.02
C ASP A 53 7.09 -12.59 -5.11
N VAL A 54 6.44 -13.69 -4.75
CA VAL A 54 5.58 -14.42 -5.68
C VAL A 54 4.34 -13.59 -6.03
N PHE A 55 3.71 -12.97 -5.03
CA PHE A 55 2.50 -12.18 -5.22
C PHE A 55 2.69 -10.94 -6.09
N LEU A 56 3.85 -10.28 -5.98
CA LEU A 56 4.16 -9.09 -6.76
C LEU A 56 4.82 -9.37 -8.10
N ARG A 57 5.34 -10.57 -8.36
CA ARG A 57 6.18 -10.86 -9.55
C ARG A 57 5.54 -10.41 -10.87
N GLY A 58 4.35 -10.90 -11.18
CA GLY A 58 3.66 -10.55 -12.44
C GLY A 58 3.21 -9.09 -12.48
N ILE A 59 2.79 -8.55 -11.33
CA ILE A 59 2.39 -7.14 -11.21
C ILE A 59 3.58 -6.23 -11.53
N LEU A 60 4.74 -6.51 -10.94
CA LEU A 60 5.96 -5.74 -11.14
C LEU A 60 6.47 -5.83 -12.58
N ALA A 61 6.43 -7.01 -13.22
CA ALA A 61 6.83 -7.17 -14.62
C ALA A 61 5.98 -6.30 -15.58
N HIS A 62 4.65 -6.28 -15.37
CA HIS A 62 3.76 -5.42 -16.16
C HIS A 62 3.99 -3.93 -15.87
N LEU A 63 4.17 -3.57 -14.60
CA LEU A 63 4.44 -2.18 -14.21
C LEU A 63 5.78 -1.69 -14.75
N GLU A 64 6.82 -2.52 -14.72
CA GLU A 64 8.14 -2.21 -15.29
C GLU A 64 8.01 -1.90 -16.79
N THR A 65 7.25 -2.72 -17.51
CA THR A 65 6.96 -2.48 -18.93
C THR A 65 6.27 -1.12 -19.13
N LEU A 66 5.23 -0.81 -18.36
CA LEU A 66 4.50 0.46 -18.41
C LEU A 66 5.33 1.69 -17.99
N ILE A 67 6.30 1.51 -17.10
CA ILE A 67 7.17 2.58 -16.62
C ILE A 67 8.26 2.91 -17.66
N HIS A 68 8.86 1.89 -18.27
CA HIS A 68 9.96 2.05 -19.21
C HIS A 68 9.50 2.32 -20.64
N TYR A 69 8.51 1.58 -21.13
CA TYR A 69 8.06 1.63 -22.51
C TYR A 69 6.71 2.32 -22.68
N GLY A 70 5.94 2.46 -21.60
CA GLY A 70 4.61 3.05 -21.67
C GLY A 70 3.61 2.19 -22.44
N THR A 71 2.56 2.83 -22.93
CA THR A 71 1.55 2.22 -23.79
C THR A 71 0.91 3.25 -24.70
N THR A 72 0.47 2.82 -25.89
CA THR A 72 -0.23 3.67 -26.84
C THR A 72 -1.72 3.33 -26.84
N ILE A 73 -2.55 4.36 -26.87
CA ILE A 73 -4.01 4.27 -26.95
C ILE A 73 -4.47 5.09 -28.14
N SER A 74 -5.22 4.47 -29.05
CA SER A 74 -5.83 5.15 -30.19
C SER A 74 -7.27 5.56 -29.84
N LEU A 75 -7.59 6.84 -30.01
CA LEU A 75 -8.89 7.44 -29.76
C LEU A 75 -9.23 8.40 -30.90
N SER A 76 -10.38 8.20 -31.54
CA SER A 76 -10.87 9.06 -32.64
C SER A 76 -9.79 9.34 -33.70
N GLU A 77 -9.12 8.27 -34.16
CA GLU A 77 -8.03 8.31 -35.15
C GLU A 77 -6.73 9.01 -34.70
N GLN A 78 -6.64 9.45 -33.44
CA GLN A 78 -5.43 10.01 -32.85
C GLN A 78 -4.78 9.03 -31.88
N GLU A 79 -3.45 8.93 -31.92
CA GLU A 79 -2.68 8.10 -30.99
C GLU A 79 -2.12 8.92 -29.83
N TYR A 80 -2.27 8.38 -28.62
CA TYR A 80 -1.78 8.96 -27.39
C TYR A 80 -0.83 7.97 -26.71
N HIS A 81 0.39 8.42 -26.42
CA HIS A 81 1.39 7.63 -25.72
C HIS A 81 1.42 8.01 -24.23
N PHE A 82 1.26 7.02 -23.36
CA PHE A 82 1.23 7.17 -21.92
C PHE A 82 2.37 6.41 -21.27
N VAL A 83 3.08 7.06 -20.36
CA VAL A 83 4.06 6.43 -19.47
C VAL A 83 3.56 6.47 -18.03
N VAL A 84 3.76 5.37 -17.31
CA VAL A 84 3.30 5.26 -15.92
C VAL A 84 4.39 5.74 -14.96
N ARG A 85 3.96 6.44 -13.91
CA ARG A 85 4.78 6.82 -12.75
C ARG A 85 4.04 6.48 -11.46
N ILE A 86 4.76 5.92 -10.49
CA ILE A 86 4.20 5.49 -9.21
C ILE A 86 4.43 6.57 -8.17
N GLN A 87 3.36 7.17 -7.67
CA GLN A 87 3.43 8.19 -6.60
C GLN A 87 3.76 7.58 -5.22
N GLY A 88 3.24 6.38 -4.95
CA GLY A 88 3.37 5.76 -3.63
C GLY A 88 2.55 4.50 -3.49
N PHE A 89 2.90 3.73 -2.46
CA PHE A 89 2.23 2.50 -2.06
C PHE A 89 1.68 2.65 -0.64
N LEU A 90 0.35 2.66 -0.54
CA LEU A 90 -0.38 2.87 0.70
C LEU A 90 -0.71 1.52 1.33
N VAL A 91 -0.19 1.30 2.52
CA VAL A 91 -0.34 0.05 3.26
C VAL A 91 -0.40 0.39 4.75
N ASP A 92 -1.14 -0.40 5.52
CA ASP A 92 -1.12 -0.27 6.98
C ASP A 92 0.27 -0.65 7.55
N LEU A 93 0.51 -0.40 8.83
CA LEU A 93 1.83 -0.66 9.44
C LEU A 93 2.25 -2.15 9.38
N PRO A 94 1.37 -3.13 9.72
CA PRO A 94 1.66 -4.55 9.50
C PRO A 94 1.95 -4.96 8.06
N ALA A 95 1.23 -4.42 7.07
CA ALA A 95 1.46 -4.72 5.67
C ALA A 95 2.72 -4.01 5.15
N LYS A 96 3.01 -2.80 5.64
CA LYS A 96 4.25 -2.08 5.30
C LYS A 96 5.49 -2.91 5.62
N SER A 97 5.56 -3.48 6.81
CA SER A 97 6.68 -4.35 7.18
C SER A 97 6.75 -5.62 6.36
N LEU A 98 5.60 -6.21 6.01
CA LEU A 98 5.52 -7.37 5.13
C LEU A 98 6.03 -7.05 3.71
N PHE A 99 5.48 -6.03 3.07
CA PHE A 99 5.80 -5.66 1.69
C PHE A 99 7.22 -5.10 1.52
N SER A 100 7.69 -4.33 2.51
CA SER A 100 9.05 -3.78 2.50
C SER A 100 10.08 -4.71 3.11
N LYS A 101 9.69 -5.89 3.62
CA LYS A 101 10.56 -6.82 4.36
C LYS A 101 11.32 -6.14 5.52
N THR A 102 10.65 -5.22 6.21
CA THR A 102 11.21 -4.47 7.35
C THR A 102 10.70 -5.01 8.68
N ILE A 103 11.30 -4.53 9.77
CA ILE A 103 10.88 -4.86 11.14
C ILE A 103 9.45 -4.33 11.36
N ASN A 104 8.56 -5.17 11.90
CA ASN A 104 7.19 -4.78 12.28
C ASN A 104 7.20 -3.59 13.23
N PHE A 105 6.15 -2.74 13.19
CA PHE A 105 5.98 -1.54 14.02
C PHE A 105 6.20 -1.73 15.55
N ASN A 106 6.02 -2.96 16.06
CA ASN A 106 6.29 -3.34 17.45
C ASN A 106 7.75 -3.75 17.76
N GLY A 107 8.64 -3.72 16.77
CA GLY A 107 10.05 -4.06 16.94
C GLY A 107 10.86 -2.87 17.42
N ARG A 108 12.13 -3.11 17.80
CA ARG A 108 13.02 -2.07 18.37
C ARG A 108 13.45 -1.01 17.35
N PHE A 109 13.58 -1.33 16.08
CA PHE A 109 14.03 -0.39 15.04
C PHE A 109 13.03 -0.36 13.88
N ALA A 110 11.75 -0.23 14.19
CA ALA A 110 10.69 -0.37 13.18
C ALA A 110 10.45 0.91 12.36
N CYS A 111 10.94 2.07 12.81
CA CYS A 111 10.80 3.28 12.02
C CYS A 111 11.55 3.14 10.70
N THR A 112 10.86 3.41 9.60
CA THR A 112 11.40 3.36 8.24
C THR A 112 11.97 4.70 7.80
N TRP A 113 11.78 5.75 8.59
CA TRP A 113 12.24 7.12 8.31
C TRP A 113 13.46 7.49 9.14
N CYS A 114 13.54 7.10 10.42
CA CYS A 114 14.66 7.38 11.29
C CYS A 114 15.16 6.11 12.01
N ARG A 115 16.15 6.30 12.88
CA ARG A 115 16.81 5.22 13.63
C ARG A 115 16.45 5.14 15.10
N SER A 116 15.49 5.93 15.56
CA SER A 116 15.10 5.98 16.97
C SER A 116 14.77 4.56 17.44
N PRO A 117 15.46 4.07 18.48
CA PRO A 117 15.14 2.78 19.05
C PRO A 117 13.84 2.88 19.85
N GLY A 118 13.00 1.86 19.74
CA GLY A 118 11.93 1.63 20.68
C GLY A 118 12.42 0.95 21.95
N GLU A 119 11.66 1.13 23.03
CA GLU A 119 11.89 0.52 24.33
C GLU A 119 10.71 -0.37 24.71
N TYR A 120 11.00 -1.64 25.01
CA TYR A 120 9.95 -2.55 25.42
C TYR A 120 9.55 -2.28 26.86
N ASN A 121 8.31 -1.84 27.06
CA ASN A 121 7.76 -1.60 28.37
C ASN A 121 7.14 -2.90 28.92
N THR A 122 7.70 -3.41 30.03
CA THR A 122 7.25 -4.67 30.65
C THR A 122 5.90 -4.56 31.37
N VAL A 123 5.51 -3.36 31.81
CA VAL A 123 4.25 -3.10 32.50
C VAL A 123 3.08 -3.14 31.52
N TYR A 124 3.19 -2.39 30.43
CA TYR A 124 2.16 -2.30 29.39
C TYR A 124 2.27 -3.41 28.33
N ARG A 125 3.41 -4.12 28.27
CA ARG A 125 3.74 -5.15 27.28
C ARG A 125 3.66 -4.64 25.83
N VAL A 126 4.13 -3.41 25.63
CA VAL A 126 4.16 -2.74 24.33
C VAL A 126 5.56 -2.18 24.05
N MET A 127 5.87 -2.00 22.77
CA MET A 127 7.05 -1.24 22.35
C MET A 127 6.69 0.25 22.36
N LEU A 128 7.39 1.01 23.18
CA LEU A 128 7.29 2.47 23.21
C LEU A 128 8.38 3.07 22.32
N TYR A 129 8.13 4.25 21.80
CA TYR A 129 9.02 5.09 21.02
C TYR A 129 9.04 6.45 21.69
N PRO A 130 9.81 6.60 22.79
CA PRO A 130 9.85 7.83 23.56
C PRO A 130 10.22 9.02 22.68
N TYR A 131 9.58 10.15 22.93
CA TYR A 131 9.99 11.40 22.30
C TYR A 131 11.27 11.90 22.99
N GLU A 132 12.42 11.44 22.53
CA GLU A 132 13.69 12.09 22.85
C GLU A 132 13.99 13.12 21.75
N LYS A 133 14.31 14.37 22.13
CA LYS A 133 14.87 15.40 21.24
C LYS A 133 16.28 15.02 20.78
N ASN A 134 16.46 13.79 20.33
CA ASN A 134 17.68 13.37 19.68
C ASN A 134 17.57 13.78 18.22
N ASP A 135 18.69 14.25 17.70
CA ASP A 135 18.92 14.53 16.28
C ASP A 135 18.87 13.19 15.52
N ASP A 136 17.64 12.67 15.39
CA ASP A 136 17.38 11.32 14.95
C ASP A 136 17.78 11.22 13.49
N GLN A 137 18.88 10.53 13.25
CA GLN A 137 19.43 10.39 11.92
C GLN A 137 18.42 9.70 11.01
N LEU A 138 18.00 10.41 9.97
CA LEU A 138 17.14 9.86 8.92
C LEU A 138 17.86 8.71 8.21
N ARG A 139 17.05 7.73 7.77
CA ARG A 139 17.48 6.65 6.89
C ARG A 139 17.58 7.15 5.46
N THR A 140 18.56 6.65 4.72
CA THR A 140 18.75 6.92 3.29
C THR A 140 18.09 5.88 2.42
N HIS A 141 17.99 6.20 1.13
CA HIS A 141 17.59 5.23 0.12
C HIS A 141 18.58 4.06 0.04
N ASP A 142 19.89 4.32 0.03
CA ASP A 142 20.92 3.27 -0.07
C ASP A 142 20.87 2.33 1.14
N GLU A 143 20.63 2.85 2.34
CA GLU A 143 20.40 2.02 3.52
C GLU A 143 19.15 1.15 3.39
N PHE A 144 18.09 1.68 2.79
CA PHE A 144 16.84 0.94 2.64
C PHE A 144 17.01 -0.20 1.64
N VAL A 145 17.78 0.02 0.57
CA VAL A 145 18.09 -0.99 -0.47
C VAL A 145 19.15 -1.99 0.01
N GLN A 146 20.15 -1.55 0.78
CA GLN A 146 21.25 -2.39 1.25
C GLN A 146 21.05 -3.00 2.65
N ALA A 147 20.01 -2.63 3.39
CA ALA A 147 19.75 -3.23 4.69
C ALA A 147 19.46 -4.74 4.56
N PRO A 148 20.29 -5.57 5.20
CA PRO A 148 20.03 -6.02 6.56
C PRO A 148 20.75 -5.10 7.57
N GLN A 149 19.96 -4.29 8.29
CA GLN A 149 20.36 -3.44 9.43
C GLN A 149 21.69 -2.64 9.28
N THR A 150 21.65 -1.36 8.86
CA THR A 150 22.31 -0.15 9.46
C THR A 150 22.69 0.98 8.46
N ALA A 151 22.18 2.20 8.73
CA ALA A 151 22.78 3.55 8.93
C ALA A 151 23.66 4.39 7.94
N ALA A 152 23.13 5.50 7.34
CA ALA A 152 23.45 6.96 7.45
C ALA A 152 23.09 7.89 6.23
N ALA A 153 22.16 8.89 6.40
CA ALA A 153 22.19 10.32 5.92
C ALA A 153 20.97 11.00 5.17
N ALA A 154 20.71 12.26 5.54
CA ALA A 154 19.51 13.08 5.31
C ALA A 154 19.55 14.08 4.12
N ALA A 155 18.39 14.66 3.75
CA ALA A 155 18.29 15.86 2.88
C ALA A 155 17.13 16.82 3.27
N ALA A 156 17.38 18.13 3.14
CA ALA A 156 16.50 19.28 3.39
C ALA A 156 15.54 19.58 2.21
N GLY A 157 14.42 20.32 2.26
CA GLY A 157 13.73 21.11 3.28
C GLY A 157 12.84 22.18 2.59
N THR A 158 11.51 22.15 2.83
CA THR A 158 10.53 23.21 2.45
C THR A 158 9.69 23.54 3.68
N GLU A 159 9.39 24.77 4.03
CA GLU A 159 8.63 25.06 5.27
C GLU A 159 7.19 24.50 5.20
N VAL A 160 6.77 23.72 6.20
CA VAL A 160 5.40 23.17 6.31
C VAL A 160 4.73 23.85 7.50
N ILE A 161 3.64 24.57 7.21
CA ILE A 161 2.79 25.19 8.22
C ILE A 161 2.26 24.09 9.16
N GLY A 162 2.56 24.20 10.45
CA GLY A 162 2.09 23.27 11.48
C GLY A 162 3.06 22.15 11.87
N ARG A 163 4.29 22.09 11.31
CA ARG A 163 5.33 21.15 11.79
C ARG A 163 5.57 21.30 13.29
N GLU A 164 5.77 22.54 13.75
CA GLU A 164 5.99 22.86 15.16
C GLU A 164 4.79 22.42 16.01
N THR A 165 3.56 22.68 15.55
CA THR A 165 2.34 22.25 16.25
C THR A 165 2.23 20.73 16.38
N ILE A 166 2.64 19.96 15.36
CA ILE A 166 2.66 18.49 15.43
C ILE A 166 3.71 18.03 16.44
N ILE A 167 4.90 18.64 16.42
CA ILE A 167 5.99 18.33 17.36
C ILE A 167 5.57 18.65 18.79
N ASP A 168 5.00 19.84 19.04
CA ASP A 168 4.50 20.27 20.34
C ASP A 168 3.40 19.33 20.85
N GLY A 169 2.53 18.87 19.94
CA GLY A 169 1.50 17.87 20.25
C GLY A 169 2.09 16.52 20.66
N CYS A 170 3.12 16.05 19.96
CA CYS A 170 3.84 14.83 20.33
C CYS A 170 4.54 14.99 21.69
N GLU A 171 5.26 16.08 21.92
CA GLU A 171 5.97 16.39 23.17
C GLU A 171 5.01 16.49 24.37
N SER A 172 3.86 17.13 24.18
CA SER A 172 2.87 17.31 25.25
C SER A 172 1.97 16.11 25.49
N SER A 173 1.86 15.17 24.54
CA SER A 173 0.96 14.02 24.67
C SER A 173 1.29 13.13 25.86
N THR A 174 2.57 12.92 26.16
CA THR A 174 3.05 12.15 27.31
C THR A 174 2.70 12.83 28.64
N LEU A 175 2.67 14.16 28.68
CA LEU A 175 2.24 14.92 29.86
C LEU A 175 0.74 14.74 30.15
N ILE A 176 -0.09 14.63 29.11
CA ILE A 176 -1.55 14.57 29.22
C ILE A 176 -2.02 13.13 29.46
N TYR A 177 -1.48 12.17 28.72
CA TYR A 177 -1.96 10.78 28.67
C TYR A 177 -1.02 9.79 29.36
N GLY A 178 0.18 10.22 29.76
CA GLY A 178 1.22 9.38 30.34
C GLY A 178 2.08 8.66 29.28
N PRO A 179 3.19 8.02 29.69
CA PRO A 179 4.18 7.42 28.80
C PRO A 179 3.67 6.23 27.97
N ALA A 180 2.53 5.64 28.33
CA ALA A 180 1.95 4.52 27.59
C ALA A 180 1.46 4.90 26.17
N ILE A 181 1.32 6.21 25.88
CA ILE A 181 0.84 6.70 24.58
C ILE A 181 1.94 6.84 23.53
N GLU A 182 3.21 6.70 23.94
CA GLU A 182 4.39 6.81 23.08
C GLU A 182 4.54 5.60 22.16
N LEU A 183 3.50 5.28 21.39
CA LEU A 183 3.47 4.18 20.45
C LEU A 183 4.05 4.62 19.11
N TYR A 184 4.31 3.64 18.23
CA TYR A 184 4.77 3.91 16.86
C TYR A 184 3.92 4.95 16.13
N SER A 185 2.59 4.92 16.31
CA SER A 185 1.68 5.88 15.66
C SER A 185 2.00 7.32 16.04
N LEU A 186 2.27 7.59 17.33
CA LEU A 186 2.67 8.92 17.78
C LEU A 186 4.06 9.28 17.22
N HIS A 187 5.01 8.35 17.26
CA HIS A 187 6.34 8.55 16.67
C HIS A 187 6.28 8.86 15.17
N SER A 188 5.34 8.24 14.44
CA SER A 188 5.18 8.46 13.00
C SER A 188 4.75 9.89 12.65
N HIS A 189 4.11 10.61 13.57
CA HIS A 189 3.74 12.02 13.38
C HIS A 189 4.95 12.94 13.31
N LEU A 190 6.08 12.58 13.93
CA LEU A 190 7.33 13.34 13.83
C LEU A 190 7.82 13.46 12.38
N HIS A 191 7.51 12.45 11.58
CA HIS A 191 7.87 12.37 10.16
C HIS A 191 6.76 12.89 9.23
N LEU A 192 5.57 13.23 9.76
CA LEU A 192 4.40 13.55 8.95
C LEU A 192 4.62 14.79 8.08
N ALA A 193 5.22 15.85 8.64
CA ALA A 193 5.54 17.05 7.88
C ALA A 193 6.51 16.75 6.73
N ASP A 194 7.51 15.90 6.98
CA ASP A 194 8.45 15.46 5.94
C ASP A 194 7.79 14.57 4.90
N GLN A 195 6.90 13.66 5.32
CA GLN A 195 6.11 12.83 4.40
C GLN A 195 5.24 13.70 3.47
N VAL A 196 4.60 14.74 3.99
CA VAL A 196 3.79 15.66 3.17
C VAL A 196 4.64 16.44 2.16
N ARG A 197 5.89 16.78 2.49
CA ARG A 197 6.82 17.43 1.54
C ARG A 197 7.20 16.50 0.39
N HIS A 198 7.41 15.22 0.69
CA HIS A 198 7.88 14.25 -0.29
C HIS A 198 6.73 13.64 -1.12
N HIS A 199 5.51 13.61 -0.59
CA HIS A 199 4.39 12.86 -1.17
C HIS A 199 3.12 13.69 -1.45
N ASP A 200 3.22 15.02 -1.36
CA ASP A 200 2.12 15.98 -1.42
C ASP A 200 1.16 15.89 -0.21
N GLY A 201 0.14 16.76 -0.20
CA GLY A 201 -0.84 16.82 0.88
C GLY A 201 -1.61 15.51 1.10
N LEU A 202 -1.98 15.23 2.35
CA LEU A 202 -2.70 14.00 2.76
C LEU A 202 -4.02 13.76 1.99
N SER A 203 -4.65 14.82 1.48
CA SER A 203 -5.86 14.73 0.65
C SER A 203 -5.64 13.96 -0.65
N TYR A 204 -4.39 13.89 -1.15
CA TYR A 204 -4.05 13.17 -2.37
C TYR A 204 -3.75 11.68 -2.12
N SER A 205 -3.52 11.29 -0.87
CA SER A 205 -3.13 9.93 -0.45
C SER A 205 -4.16 9.24 0.45
N SER A 206 -5.44 9.55 0.30
CA SER A 206 -6.50 8.92 1.09
C SER A 206 -6.69 7.44 0.74
N ALA A 207 -6.59 6.57 1.74
CA ALA A 207 -6.84 5.13 1.61
C ALA A 207 -8.35 4.77 1.58
N TYR A 208 -9.22 5.70 1.99
CA TYR A 208 -10.65 5.44 2.23
C TYR A 208 -11.41 4.85 1.03
N ALA A 209 -11.06 5.31 -0.17
CA ALA A 209 -11.66 4.81 -1.41
C ALA A 209 -11.40 3.30 -1.60
N PHE A 210 -10.20 2.84 -1.22
CA PHE A 210 -9.81 1.45 -1.36
C PHE A 210 -10.46 0.55 -0.29
N GLU A 211 -10.64 1.04 0.94
CA GLU A 211 -11.38 0.30 1.98
C GLU A 211 -12.83 0.00 1.56
N THR A 212 -13.47 0.95 0.89
CA THR A 212 -14.81 0.76 0.33
C THR A 212 -14.81 -0.27 -0.80
N CYS A 213 -13.76 -0.32 -1.64
CA CYS A 213 -13.58 -1.38 -2.63
C CYS A 213 -13.37 -2.76 -1.99
N ILE A 214 -12.54 -2.85 -0.94
CA ILE A 214 -12.35 -4.10 -0.19
C ILE A 214 -13.71 -4.62 0.29
N ARG A 215 -14.51 -3.76 0.94
CA ARG A 215 -15.84 -4.14 1.44
C ARG A 215 -16.73 -4.69 0.31
N TYR A 216 -16.69 -4.07 -0.86
CA TYR A 216 -17.45 -4.54 -2.02
C TYR A 216 -16.95 -5.89 -2.55
N THR A 217 -15.63 -6.05 -2.71
CA THR A 217 -15.04 -7.32 -3.16
C THR A 217 -15.34 -8.46 -2.17
N LYS A 218 -15.27 -8.20 -0.87
CA LYS A 218 -15.69 -9.17 0.15
C LYS A 218 -17.18 -9.49 0.08
N GLY A 219 -18.02 -8.50 -0.19
CA GLY A 219 -19.47 -8.68 -0.30
C GLY A 219 -19.89 -9.62 -1.44
N LYS A 220 -19.01 -9.84 -2.42
CA LYS A 220 -19.23 -10.84 -3.47
C LYS A 220 -18.99 -12.28 -2.98
N ALA A 221 -18.19 -12.46 -1.92
CA ALA A 221 -17.92 -13.76 -1.32
C ALA A 221 -19.17 -14.31 -0.66
N HIS A 222 -19.67 -15.44 -1.16
CA HIS A 222 -20.81 -16.12 -0.55
C HIS A 222 -20.40 -16.87 0.72
N ASP A 223 -19.22 -17.50 0.69
CA ASP A 223 -18.57 -18.17 1.81
C ASP A 223 -17.06 -18.37 1.52
N THR A 224 -16.35 -19.07 2.40
CA THR A 224 -14.92 -19.38 2.23
C THR A 224 -14.66 -20.64 1.39
N ARG A 225 -15.68 -21.38 0.93
CA ARG A 225 -15.53 -22.60 0.14
C ARG A 225 -15.31 -22.23 -1.32
N ASN A 226 -14.30 -22.83 -1.97
CA ASN A 226 -13.95 -22.53 -3.36
C ASN A 226 -13.80 -21.02 -3.63
N LEU A 227 -13.40 -20.26 -2.61
CA LEU A 227 -13.30 -18.80 -2.68
C LEU A 227 -12.38 -18.37 -3.83
N ALA A 228 -11.30 -19.10 -4.02
CA ALA A 228 -10.46 -19.10 -5.20
C ALA A 228 -11.25 -19.02 -6.53
N SER A 229 -12.18 -19.96 -6.74
CA SER A 229 -13.06 -20.02 -7.91
C SER A 229 -14.09 -18.89 -7.92
N GLN A 230 -14.59 -18.46 -6.75
CA GLN A 230 -15.49 -17.32 -6.66
C GLN A 230 -14.79 -16.01 -7.07
N ILE A 231 -13.56 -15.77 -6.60
CA ILE A 231 -12.76 -14.60 -6.98
C ILE A 231 -12.44 -14.68 -8.47
N SER A 232 -11.99 -15.83 -8.97
CA SER A 232 -11.76 -16.06 -10.40
C SER A 232 -13.02 -15.76 -11.22
N TYR A 233 -14.21 -16.14 -10.75
CA TYR A 233 -15.47 -15.80 -11.41
C TYR A 233 -15.76 -14.29 -11.39
N TRP A 234 -15.48 -13.57 -10.30
CA TRP A 234 -15.69 -12.11 -10.26
C TRP A 234 -14.71 -11.34 -11.12
N THR A 235 -13.45 -11.77 -11.16
CA THR A 235 -12.42 -11.18 -12.03
C THR A 235 -12.68 -11.58 -13.47
N ASN A 236 -13.11 -12.81 -13.74
CA ASN A 236 -13.53 -13.23 -15.06
C ASN A 236 -14.82 -12.58 -15.51
N ILE A 237 -15.82 -12.27 -14.67
CA ILE A 237 -16.96 -11.47 -15.13
C ILE A 237 -16.55 -10.03 -15.38
N ALA A 238 -15.62 -9.48 -14.60
CA ALA A 238 -15.03 -8.18 -14.90
C ALA A 238 -14.20 -8.19 -16.21
N SER A 239 -13.52 -9.30 -16.52
CA SER A 239 -12.71 -9.49 -17.74
C SER A 239 -13.52 -10.01 -18.95
N ILE A 240 -14.61 -10.75 -18.77
CA ILE A 240 -15.52 -11.26 -19.81
C ILE A 240 -16.39 -10.11 -20.33
N ILE A 241 -16.60 -9.07 -19.53
CA ILE A 241 -17.14 -7.79 -20.00
C ILE A 241 -16.08 -7.01 -20.82
N LYS A 242 -14.79 -7.40 -20.82
CA LYS A 242 -13.70 -6.64 -21.47
C LYS A 242 -12.68 -7.43 -22.35
N GLN A 243 -12.84 -8.75 -22.54
CA GLN A 243 -11.97 -9.68 -23.28
C GLN A 243 -10.45 -9.42 -23.24
N THR A 244 -9.68 -10.29 -22.57
CA THR A 244 -8.62 -11.18 -23.15
C THR A 244 -7.94 -11.95 -22.00
N GLU A 245 -7.48 -13.16 -22.32
CA GLU A 245 -7.00 -14.27 -21.50
C GLU A 245 -6.01 -13.91 -20.36
N ALA A 246 -6.39 -14.23 -19.12
CA ALA A 246 -5.48 -14.34 -17.99
C ALA A 246 -5.04 -15.81 -17.84
N SER A 247 -3.74 -16.08 -17.95
CA SER A 247 -3.18 -17.41 -17.71
C SER A 247 -3.19 -17.74 -16.22
N LEU A 248 -3.74 -18.91 -15.89
CA LEU A 248 -3.95 -19.40 -14.53
C LEU A 248 -2.78 -20.32 -14.13
N GLU A 249 -1.90 -19.89 -13.22
CA GLU A 249 -0.97 -20.80 -12.55
C GLU A 249 -1.52 -21.16 -11.17
N VAL A 250 -1.83 -22.44 -10.98
CA VAL A 250 -2.22 -23.01 -9.67
C VAL A 250 -1.05 -23.87 -9.17
N PRO A 251 -0.26 -23.39 -8.20
CA PRO A 251 0.79 -24.20 -7.60
C PRO A 251 0.17 -25.42 -6.89
N HIS A 252 0.67 -26.62 -7.19
CA HIS A 252 0.25 -27.83 -6.48
C HIS A 252 0.64 -27.73 -5.00
N GLY A 253 -0.37 -27.63 -4.11
CA GLY A 253 -0.20 -27.75 -2.66
C GLY A 253 -0.46 -26.49 -1.83
N ALA A 254 -0.81 -25.35 -2.44
CA ALA A 254 -1.15 -24.13 -1.71
C ALA A 254 -2.51 -23.59 -2.15
N ASN A 255 -3.31 -23.10 -1.20
CA ASN A 255 -4.53 -22.33 -1.48
C ASN A 255 -4.17 -20.92 -1.98
N GLU A 256 -3.25 -20.80 -2.93
CA GLU A 256 -2.78 -19.52 -3.46
C GLU A 256 -3.23 -19.43 -4.91
N ILE A 257 -4.05 -18.42 -5.21
CA ILE A 257 -4.40 -18.07 -6.57
C ILE A 257 -3.79 -16.71 -6.86
N PHE A 258 -2.97 -16.67 -7.91
CA PHE A 258 -2.49 -15.45 -8.53
C PHE A 258 -3.45 -15.12 -9.66
N LEU A 259 -4.26 -14.09 -9.45
CA LEU A 259 -5.09 -13.53 -10.52
C LEU A 259 -4.31 -12.39 -11.16
N GLU A 260 -3.67 -12.68 -12.28
CA GLU A 260 -3.06 -11.65 -13.13
C GLU A 260 -4.12 -11.15 -14.12
N SER A 261 -4.84 -10.08 -13.77
CA SER A 261 -5.52 -9.26 -14.78
C SER A 261 -4.43 -8.60 -15.64
N PRO A 262 -4.53 -8.56 -16.99
CA PRO A 262 -3.58 -7.81 -17.80
C PRO A 262 -3.67 -6.31 -17.44
N ILE A 263 -2.83 -5.86 -16.52
CA ILE A 263 -2.82 -4.49 -15.97
C ILE A 263 -2.82 -3.46 -17.10
N LEU A 264 -2.11 -3.78 -18.18
CA LEU A 264 -2.01 -2.96 -19.39
C LEU A 264 -3.38 -2.69 -20.03
N GLU A 265 -4.21 -3.73 -20.22
CA GLU A 265 -5.52 -3.58 -20.88
C GLU A 265 -6.51 -2.86 -19.97
N GLU A 266 -6.53 -3.18 -18.68
CA GLU A 266 -7.39 -2.48 -17.72
C GLU A 266 -7.04 -0.99 -17.65
N PHE A 267 -5.74 -0.66 -17.66
CA PHE A 267 -5.25 0.71 -17.74
C PHE A 267 -5.65 1.41 -19.04
N ARG A 268 -5.48 0.75 -20.20
CA ARG A 268 -5.88 1.29 -21.51
C ARG A 268 -7.36 1.63 -21.56
N GLU A 269 -8.20 0.66 -21.20
CA GLU A 269 -9.65 0.83 -21.21
C GLU A 269 -10.09 1.94 -20.25
N LYS A 270 -9.43 2.10 -19.10
CA LYS A 270 -9.74 3.16 -18.17
C LYS A 270 -9.38 4.54 -18.70
N LEU A 271 -8.25 4.69 -19.39
CA LEU A 271 -7.87 5.96 -19.98
C LEU A 271 -8.83 6.41 -21.10
N LYS A 272 -9.36 5.47 -21.89
CA LYS A 272 -10.37 5.77 -22.93
C LYS A 272 -11.66 6.40 -22.37
N GLU A 273 -12.00 6.16 -21.10
CA GLU A 273 -13.21 6.74 -20.47
C GLU A 273 -13.06 8.24 -20.12
N PHE A 274 -11.83 8.80 -20.14
CA PHE A 274 -11.52 10.16 -19.67
C PHE A 274 -10.86 11.08 -20.71
N ILE A 275 -10.65 10.60 -21.93
CA ILE A 275 -10.09 11.34 -23.07
C ILE A 275 -11.18 11.47 -24.12
#